data_AF-A0A146MG68-F1
#
_entry.id   AF-A0A146MG68-F1
#
_cell.length_a   1.000
_cell.length_b   1.000
_cell.length_c   1.000
_cell.angle_alpha   90.00
_cell.angle_beta   90.00
_cell.angle_gamma   90.00
#
_symmetry.space_group_name_H-M   'P 1'
#
loop_
_entity.id
_entity.type
_entity.pdbx_description
1 polymer ?
#
loop_
_entity_poly.entity_id
_entity_poly.type
_entity_poly.pdbx_seq_one_letter_code
_entity_poly.pdbx_strand_id
1 'polypeptide(L)' 'MAREIKAVKYLECSALTQFGLKDVFDEAIRAVLMPEGKKKKHSSCELI' A
#
# COMPACT_ATOMS: atom_id res chain seq x y z
N MET A 1 10.84 -7.14 4.86
CA MET A 1 10.34 -5.97 5.60
C MET A 1 8.88 -5.64 5.29
N ALA A 2 8.52 -5.04 4.15
CA ALA A 2 7.15 -4.56 3.87
C ALA A 2 6.04 -5.62 4.01
N ARG A 3 6.30 -6.85 3.54
CA ARG A 3 5.35 -7.98 3.66
C ARG A 3 5.18 -8.49 5.10
N GLU A 4 6.24 -8.42 5.90
CA GLU A 4 6.25 -8.93 7.28
C GLU A 4 5.46 -8.00 8.21
N ILE A 5 5.54 -6.68 7.97
CA ILE A 5 4.80 -5.67 8.75
C ILE A 5 3.41 -5.35 8.17
N LYS A 6 2.99 -6.05 7.10
CA LYS A 6 1.72 -5.78 6.38
C LYS A 6 1.59 -4.32 5.93
N ALA A 7 2.68 -3.73 5.43
CA ALA A 7 2.68 -2.36 4.92
C ALA A 7 1.73 -2.22 3.72
N VAL A 8 1.12 -1.04 3.59
CA VAL A 8 0.21 -0.71 2.49
C VAL A 8 0.97 -0.69 1.15
N LYS A 9 2.12 -0.03 1.10
CA LYS A 9 2.96 0.07 -0.10
C LYS A 9 4.42 0.32 0.28
N TYR A 10 5.34 -0.13 -0.56
CA TYR A 10 6.76 0.19 -0.46
C TYR A 10 7.11 1.25 -1.50
N LEU A 11 7.84 2.29 -1.08
CA LEU A 11 8.30 3.40 -1.91
C LEU A 11 9.73 3.75 -1.50
N GLU A 12 10.58 4.05 -2.47
CA GLU A 12 11.93 4.58 -2.24
C GLU A 12 11.95 6.09 -2.45
N CYS A 13 12.67 6.82 -1.60
CA CYS A 13 12.80 8.27 -1.70
C CYS A 13 14.18 8.74 -1.26
N SER A 14 14.57 9.94 -1.69
CA SER A 14 15.78 10.64 -1.26
C SER A 14 15.42 12.06 -0.83
N ALA A 15 15.59 12.34 0.47
CA ALA A 15 15.34 13.66 1.01
C ALA A 15 16.29 14.72 0.44
N LEU A 16 17.55 14.34 0.15
CA LEU A 16 18.58 15.25 -0.36
C LEU A 16 18.27 15.75 -1.77
N THR A 17 17.87 14.84 -2.67
CA THR A 17 17.55 15.18 -4.06
C THR A 17 16.07 15.44 -4.28
N GLN A 18 15.27 15.37 -3.21
CA GLN A 18 13.80 15.46 -3.20
C GLN A 18 13.09 14.40 -4.06
N PHE A 19 13.83 13.37 -4.48
CA PHE A 19 13.28 12.28 -5.28
C PHE A 19 12.25 11.50 -4.47
N GLY A 20 11.04 11.34 -5.01
CA GLY A 20 9.97 10.55 -4.40
C GLY A 20 9.36 11.13 -3.12
N LEU A 21 9.77 12.33 -2.68
CA LEU A 21 9.21 12.93 -1.45
C LEU A 21 7.71 13.17 -1.58
N LYS A 22 7.26 13.82 -2.65
CA LYS A 22 5.84 14.10 -2.88
C LYS A 22 5.01 12.82 -2.93
N ASP A 23 5.51 11.79 -3.60
CA ASP A 23 4.81 10.52 -3.76
C ASP A 23 4.63 9.80 -2.42
N VAL A 24 5.63 9.85 -1.53
CA VAL A 24 5.52 9.29 -0.17
C VAL A 24 4.43 9.99 0.62
N PHE A 25 4.34 11.32 0.57
CA PHE A 25 3.29 12.07 1.27
C PHE A 25 1.90 11.86 0.67
N ASP A 26 1.79 11.89 -0.66
CA ASP A 26 0.52 11.66 -1.36
C ASP A 26 -0.02 10.25 -1.09
N GLU A 27 0.84 9.23 -1.07
CA GLU A 27 0.45 7.85 -0.77
C GLU A 27 0.06 7.67 0.69
N ALA A 28 0.76 8.32 1.63
CA ALA A 28 0.40 8.27 3.05
C ALA A 28 -0.99 8.86 3.30
N ILE A 29 -1.30 9.99 2.66
CA ILE A 29 -2.63 10.62 2.74
C ILE A 29 -3.69 9.70 2.12
N ARG A 30 -3.42 9.16 0.92
CA ARG A 30 -4.34 8.24 0.23
C ARG A 30 -4.61 6.99 1.07
N ALA A 31 -3.59 6.39 1.68
CA ALA A 31 -3.74 5.19 2.50
C ALA A 31 -4.70 5.37 3.69
N VAL A 32 -4.83 6.60 4.21
CA VAL A 32 -5.73 6.93 5.31
C VAL A 32 -7.13 7.31 4.82
N LEU A 33 -7.22 8.18 3.80
CA LEU A 33 -8.49 8.75 3.35
C LEU A 33 -9.25 7.85 2.37
N MET A 34 -8.53 7.10 1.55
CA MET A 34 -9.06 6.21 0.51
C MET A 34 -8.44 4.82 0.66
N PRO A 35 -8.77 4.09 1.75
CA PRO A 35 -8.23 2.76 1.96
C PRO A 35 -8.67 1.85 0.81
N GLU A 36 -7.72 1.20 0.17
CA GLU A 36 -8.03 0.20 -0.86
C GLU A 36 -8.89 -0.90 -0.22
N GLY A 37 -10.05 -1.18 -0.82
CA GLY A 37 -10.94 -2.22 -0.33
C GLY A 37 -10.16 -3.54 -0.24
N LYS A 38 -10.11 -4.15 0.95
CA LYS A 38 -9.53 -5.49 1.11
C LYS A 38 -10.22 -6.40 0.10
N LYS A 39 -9.49 -6.90 -0.91
CA LYS A 39 -10.03 -7.90 -1.83
C LYS A 39 -10.52 -9.05 -0.98
N LYS A 40 -11.85 -9.21 -0.85
CA LYS A 40 -12.43 -10.38 -0.21
C LYS A 40 -11.89 -11.56 -1.00
N LYS A 41 -11.09 -12.42 -0.36
CA LYS A 41 -10.76 -13.72 -0.96
C LYS A 41 -12.09 -14.41 -1.15
N HIS A 42 -12.53 -14.54 -2.40
CA HIS A 42 -13.63 -15.44 -2.72
C HIS A 42 -13.11 -16.83 -2.35
N SER A 43 -13.55 -17.37 -1.23
CA SER A 43 -13.34 -18.79 -0.98
C SER A 43 -14.12 -19.49 -2.09
N SER A 44 -13.40 -20.04 -3.06
CA SER A 44 -13.98 -20.94 -4.04
C SER A 44 -14.43 -22.18 -3.27
N CYS A 45 -15.66 -22.15 -2.76
CA CYS A 45 -16.41 -23.38 -2.54
C CYS A 45 -16.74 -23.91 -3.94
N GLU A 46 -15.92 -24.82 -4.45
CA GLU A 46 -16.38 -25.76 -5.47
C GLU A 46 -17.34 -26.74 -4.79
N LEU A 47 -18.60 -26.73 -5.22
CA LEU A 47 -19.54 -27.79 -4.96
C LEU A 47 -19.11 -29.00 -5.81
N ILE A 48 -18.66 -30.05 -5.14
CA ILE A 48 -18.39 -31.37 -5.72
C ILE A 48 -19.72 -32.00 -6.12
#